data_AF-A0A0S8AF13-F1
#
_entry.id   AF-A0A0S8AF13-F1
#
_cell.length_a   1.000
_cell.length_b   1.000
_cell.length_c   1.000
_cell.angle_alpha   90.00
_cell.angle_beta   90.00
_cell.angle_gamma   90.00
#
_symmetry.space_group_name_H-M   'P 1'
#
loop_
_entity.id
_entity.type
_entity.pdbx_description
1 polymer ?
#
loop_
_entity_poly.entity_id
_entity_poly.type
_entity_poly.pdbx_seq_one_letter_code
_entity_poly.pdbx_strand_id
1 'polypeptide(L)'
;TLAAWQTLGVRRINGDDLPRVNMKASLLLPAGHAGPAFLVYNNYRTTLQWNRSDLYAIAVGHLADRITGRGPFATVRPASEERLSRNQVEKIQELLSAQGFDPGPIDGVIGSQTRQAIKEFQRTAKLPADGHPSPELLEVLGKE
;
A
#
# COMPACT_ATOMS: atom_id res chain seq x y z
N THR A 1 -11.66 -11.95 -7.28
CA THR A 1 -10.81 -13.04 -7.83
C THR A 1 -9.88 -12.44 -8.86
N LEU A 2 -8.90 -13.18 -9.40
CA LEU A 2 -8.06 -12.70 -10.51
C LEU A 2 -8.89 -12.23 -11.71
N ALA A 3 -9.93 -12.97 -12.09
CA ALA A 3 -10.87 -12.56 -13.14
C ALA A 3 -11.52 -11.19 -12.85
N ALA A 4 -11.97 -10.97 -11.61
CA ALA A 4 -12.55 -9.68 -11.22
C ALA A 4 -11.54 -8.52 -11.32
N TRP A 5 -10.28 -8.73 -10.91
CA TRP A 5 -9.22 -7.72 -11.08
C TRP A 5 -8.94 -7.43 -12.56
N GLN A 6 -8.96 -8.45 -13.41
CA GLN A 6 -8.79 -8.28 -14.85
C GLN A 6 -9.93 -7.46 -15.48
N THR A 7 -11.19 -7.71 -15.06
CA THR A 7 -12.35 -6.89 -15.47
C THR A 7 -12.20 -5.43 -15.05
N LEU A 8 -11.60 -5.17 -13.89
CA LEU A 8 -11.28 -3.82 -13.42
C LEU A 8 -10.07 -3.18 -14.15
N GLY A 9 -9.48 -3.86 -15.13
CA GLY A 9 -8.38 -3.32 -15.94
C GLY A 9 -6.98 -3.67 -15.44
N VAL A 10 -6.84 -4.42 -14.34
CA VAL A 10 -5.51 -4.85 -13.86
C VAL A 10 -4.89 -5.81 -14.89
N ARG A 11 -3.61 -5.60 -15.19
CA ARG A 11 -2.81 -6.39 -16.13
C ARG A 11 -1.47 -6.76 -15.50
N ARG A 12 -0.77 -7.70 -16.13
CA ARG A 12 0.64 -7.96 -15.81
C ARG A 12 1.50 -6.78 -16.22
N ILE A 13 2.70 -6.70 -15.65
CA ILE A 13 3.63 -5.60 -15.91
C ILE A 13 4.03 -5.46 -17.39
N ASN A 14 3.96 -6.54 -18.16
CA ASN A 14 4.23 -6.57 -19.59
C ASN A 14 2.99 -6.24 -20.46
N GLY A 15 1.86 -5.85 -19.84
CA GLY A 15 0.60 -5.53 -20.52
C GLY A 15 -0.33 -6.73 -20.76
N ASP A 16 0.16 -7.95 -20.57
CA ASP A 16 -0.65 -9.15 -20.79
C ASP A 16 -1.77 -9.32 -19.75
N ASP A 17 -2.75 -10.13 -20.12
CA ASP A 17 -3.80 -10.63 -19.24
C ASP A 17 -3.25 -11.34 -17.98
N LEU A 18 -4.02 -11.28 -16.91
CA LEU A 18 -3.75 -12.04 -15.70
C LEU A 18 -3.97 -13.55 -15.98
N PRO A 19 -3.28 -14.46 -15.26
CA PRO A 19 -3.51 -15.89 -15.42
C PRO A 19 -4.98 -16.25 -15.19
N ARG A 20 -5.55 -17.06 -16.09
CA ARG A 20 -6.94 -17.53 -16.02
C ARG A 20 -7.08 -18.68 -15.03
N VAL A 21 -6.90 -18.37 -13.75
CA VAL A 21 -7.05 -19.30 -12.63
C VAL A 21 -8.02 -18.76 -11.60
N ASN A 22 -8.86 -19.62 -11.03
CA ASN A 22 -9.82 -19.22 -10.01
C ASN A 22 -9.11 -19.03 -8.65
N MET A 23 -8.59 -17.83 -8.43
CA MET A 23 -7.84 -17.50 -7.23
C MET A 23 -8.32 -16.16 -6.62
N LYS A 24 -8.38 -16.10 -5.29
CA LYS A 24 -8.57 -14.84 -4.56
C LYS A 24 -7.25 -14.08 -4.48
N ALA A 25 -7.28 -12.81 -4.87
CA ALA A 25 -6.15 -11.92 -4.83
C ALA A 25 -6.54 -10.61 -4.15
N SER A 26 -5.58 -9.98 -3.48
CA SER A 26 -5.69 -8.61 -2.97
C SER A 26 -4.66 -7.73 -3.67
N LEU A 27 -4.99 -6.46 -3.91
CA LEU A 27 -4.05 -5.47 -4.41
C LEU A 27 -3.28 -4.88 -3.23
N LEU A 28 -1.96 -4.83 -3.36
CA LEU A 28 -1.04 -4.26 -2.39
C LEU A 28 -0.21 -3.16 -3.06
N LEU A 29 -0.16 -2.00 -2.40
CA LEU A 29 0.56 -0.80 -2.82
C LEU A 29 1.50 -0.38 -1.68
N PRO A 30 2.68 -1.00 -1.52
CA PRO A 30 3.57 -0.75 -0.39
C PRO A 30 4.11 0.70 -0.35
N ALA A 31 4.07 1.38 -1.48
CA ALA A 31 4.65 2.71 -1.72
C ALA A 31 3.61 3.70 -2.31
N GLY A 32 2.33 3.48 -2.01
CA GLY A 32 1.23 4.26 -2.59
C GLY A 32 0.99 3.98 -4.08
N HIS A 33 0.11 4.77 -4.69
CA HIS A 33 -0.31 4.58 -6.08
C HIS A 33 0.78 4.85 -7.13
N ALA A 34 1.81 5.63 -6.78
CA ALA A 34 2.93 5.94 -7.66
C ALA A 34 4.02 4.84 -7.66
N GLY A 35 3.97 3.91 -6.71
CA GLY A 35 4.95 2.84 -6.56
C GLY A 35 4.57 1.52 -7.23
N PRO A 36 5.34 0.45 -6.99
CA PRO A 36 5.02 -0.88 -7.51
C PRO A 36 3.69 -1.39 -6.95
N ALA A 37 2.90 -2.05 -7.79
CA ALA A 37 1.65 -2.69 -7.42
C ALA A 37 1.77 -4.22 -7.50
N PHE A 38 1.24 -4.91 -6.48
CA PHE A 38 1.29 -6.36 -6.40
C PHE A 38 -0.10 -6.95 -6.24
N LEU A 39 -0.42 -8.00 -6.99
CA LEU A 39 -1.51 -8.91 -6.64
C LEU A 39 -0.96 -10.01 -5.75
N VAL A 40 -1.44 -10.05 -4.51
CA VAL A 40 -1.01 -11.02 -3.49
C VAL A 40 -2.07 -12.09 -3.23
N TYR A 41 -1.64 -13.32 -2.98
CA TYR A 41 -2.49 -14.51 -2.90
C TYR A 41 -2.48 -15.16 -1.51
N ASN A 42 -2.92 -16.41 -1.41
CA ASN A 42 -2.98 -17.12 -0.13
C ASN A 42 -1.58 -17.40 0.45
N ASN A 43 -0.60 -17.71 -0.40
CA ASN A 43 0.79 -17.90 0.02
C ASN A 43 1.35 -16.66 0.74
N TYR A 44 1.06 -15.45 0.24
CA TYR A 44 1.40 -14.20 0.91
C TYR A 44 0.79 -14.10 2.31
N ARG A 45 -0.51 -14.44 2.46
CA ARG A 45 -1.18 -14.46 3.75
C ARG A 45 -0.56 -15.48 4.71
N THR A 46 -0.07 -16.61 4.20
CA THR A 46 0.68 -17.59 4.98
C THR A 46 2.02 -17.03 5.45
N THR A 47 2.76 -16.32 4.60
CA THR A 47 4.01 -15.65 5.01
C THR A 47 3.79 -14.63 6.12
N LEU A 48 2.67 -13.90 6.09
CA LEU A 48 2.32 -12.96 7.15
C LEU A 48 2.07 -13.60 8.54
N GLN A 49 1.84 -14.92 8.61
CA GLN A 49 1.73 -15.63 9.89
C GLN A 49 3.07 -15.72 10.62
N TRP A 50 4.19 -15.70 9.89
CA TRP A 50 5.54 -15.69 10.45
C TRP A 50 5.93 -14.30 10.93
N ASN A 51 5.62 -13.28 10.13
CA ASN A 51 5.84 -11.89 10.46
C ASN A 51 4.79 -11.01 9.77
N ARG A 52 4.01 -10.27 10.57
CA ARG A 52 2.92 -9.40 10.12
C ARG A 52 3.43 -8.10 9.50
N SER A 53 4.21 -8.21 8.44
CA SER A 53 4.80 -7.08 7.71
C SER A 53 4.72 -7.31 6.20
N ASP A 54 4.08 -6.38 5.50
CA ASP A 54 3.93 -6.45 4.04
C ASP A 54 5.30 -6.41 3.33
N LEU A 55 6.21 -5.53 3.78
CA LEU A 55 7.57 -5.45 3.22
C LEU A 55 8.37 -6.74 3.46
N TYR A 56 8.19 -7.40 4.61
CA TYR A 56 8.81 -8.69 4.87
C TYR A 56 8.28 -9.75 3.89
N ALA A 57 6.96 -9.86 3.72
CA ALA A 57 6.37 -10.84 2.82
C ALA A 57 6.74 -10.58 1.35
N ILE A 58 6.80 -9.30 0.93
CA ILE A 58 7.31 -8.90 -0.39
C ILE A 58 8.78 -9.33 -0.54
N ALA A 59 9.63 -9.07 0.46
CA ALA A 59 11.04 -9.43 0.41
C ALA A 59 11.26 -10.95 0.32
N VAL A 60 10.50 -11.74 1.07
CA VAL A 60 10.54 -13.22 1.00
C VAL A 60 10.15 -13.72 -0.39
N GLY A 61 9.02 -13.25 -0.92
CA GLY A 61 8.56 -13.62 -2.26
C GLY A 61 9.56 -13.19 -3.34
N HIS A 62 10.08 -11.97 -3.23
CA HIS A 62 11.09 -11.46 -4.15
C HIS A 62 12.38 -12.26 -4.09
N LEU A 63 12.87 -12.59 -2.90
CA LEU A 63 14.07 -13.42 -2.75
C LEU A 63 13.89 -14.79 -3.39
N ALA A 64 12.73 -15.44 -3.21
CA ALA A 64 12.41 -16.71 -3.87
C ALA A 64 12.42 -16.58 -5.40
N ASP A 65 11.84 -15.50 -5.94
CA ASP A 65 11.90 -15.18 -7.37
C ASP A 65 13.35 -15.01 -7.85
N ARG A 66 14.17 -14.27 -7.09
CA ARG A 66 15.60 -14.06 -7.42
C ARG A 66 16.41 -15.36 -7.40
N ILE A 67 16.16 -16.26 -6.44
CA ILE A 67 16.82 -17.58 -6.34
C ILE A 67 16.50 -18.45 -7.56
N THR A 68 15.29 -18.34 -8.10
CA THR A 68 14.86 -19.10 -9.30
C THR A 68 15.23 -18.44 -10.62
N GLY A 69 16.04 -17.37 -10.59
CA GLY A 69 16.55 -16.68 -11.77
C GLY A 69 15.64 -15.60 -12.36
N ARG A 70 14.57 -15.20 -11.65
CA ARG A 70 13.72 -14.07 -12.10
C ARG A 70 14.42 -12.73 -11.87
N GLY A 71 14.03 -11.72 -12.66
CA GLY A 71 14.55 -10.36 -12.61
C GLY A 71 14.20 -9.57 -11.33
N PRO A 72 14.76 -8.37 -11.16
CA PRO A 72 14.34 -7.43 -10.11
C PRO A 72 12.90 -6.93 -10.37
N PHE A 73 12.33 -6.17 -9.44
CA PHE A 73 11.08 -5.45 -9.73
C PHE A 73 11.26 -4.48 -10.90
N ALA A 74 10.26 -4.45 -11.80
CA ALA A 74 10.28 -3.55 -12.95
C ALA A 74 10.04 -2.09 -12.56
N THR A 75 9.17 -1.85 -11.58
CA THR A 75 8.87 -0.53 -11.05
C THR A 75 9.67 -0.30 -9.78
N VAL A 76 10.44 0.78 -9.75
CA VAL A 76 11.23 1.18 -8.58
C VAL A 76 10.36 2.00 -7.63
N ARG A 77 10.69 1.94 -6.34
CA ARG A 77 10.13 2.83 -5.32
C ARG A 77 10.33 4.30 -5.75
N PRO A 78 9.29 5.16 -5.68
CA PRO A 78 9.45 6.59 -5.96
C PRO A 78 10.49 7.22 -5.04
N ALA A 79 11.31 8.13 -5.57
CA ALA A 79 12.31 8.84 -4.77
C ALA A 79 11.68 9.71 -3.66
N SER A 80 10.45 10.17 -3.87
CA SER A 80 9.66 10.96 -2.91
C SER A 80 9.15 10.15 -1.72
N GLU A 81 9.31 8.82 -1.73
CA GLU A 81 8.86 7.96 -0.64
C GLU A 81 9.86 7.99 0.54
N GLU A 82 9.98 9.15 1.18
CA GLU A 82 10.77 9.32 2.41
C GLU A 82 10.09 8.64 3.59
N ARG A 83 10.89 8.05 4.49
CA ARG A 83 10.35 7.46 5.71
C ARG A 83 9.89 8.55 6.65
N LEU A 84 8.59 8.56 6.94
CA LEU A 84 8.04 9.40 7.99
C LEU A 84 8.63 9.03 9.36
N SER A 85 9.05 10.05 10.10
CA SER A 85 9.36 9.93 11.52
C SER A 85 8.09 9.66 12.32
N ARG A 86 8.25 9.09 13.51
CA ARG A 86 7.13 8.86 14.43
C ARG A 86 6.33 10.14 14.70
N ASN A 87 7.02 11.26 14.93
CA ASN A 87 6.39 12.55 15.18
C ASN A 87 5.57 13.05 13.98
N GLN A 88 6.03 12.80 12.75
CA GLN A 88 5.24 13.12 11.56
C GLN A 88 4.00 12.24 11.44
N VAL A 89 4.09 10.96 11.82
CA VAL A 89 2.92 10.06 11.86
C VAL A 89 1.90 10.53 12.90
N GLU A 90 2.35 10.85 14.12
CA GLU A 90 1.48 11.42 15.16
C GLU A 90 0.81 12.69 14.65
N LYS A 91 1.56 13.54 13.93
CA LYS A 91 0.99 14.75 13.35
C LYS A 91 -0.08 14.48 12.30
N ILE A 92 0.10 13.48 11.45
CA ILE A 92 -0.92 13.04 10.49
C ILE A 92 -2.17 12.57 11.24
N GLN A 93 -2.02 11.76 12.28
CA GLN A 93 -3.14 11.26 13.09
C GLN A 93 -3.90 12.42 13.77
N GLU A 94 -3.19 13.38 14.37
CA GLU A 94 -3.80 14.60 14.94
C GLU A 94 -4.63 15.37 13.90
N LEU A 95 -4.06 15.63 12.73
CA LEU A 95 -4.71 16.41 11.68
C LEU A 95 -5.94 15.70 11.12
N LEU A 96 -5.85 14.38 10.89
CA LEU A 96 -7.00 13.58 10.47
C LEU A 96 -8.14 13.67 11.50
N SER A 97 -7.82 13.50 12.78
CA SER A 97 -8.78 13.57 13.88
C SER A 97 -9.43 14.95 13.97
N ALA A 98 -8.65 16.03 13.84
CA ALA A 98 -9.14 17.40 13.85
C ALA A 98 -10.09 17.71 12.67
N GLN A 99 -9.89 17.06 11.52
CA GLN A 99 -10.75 17.17 10.34
C GLN A 99 -11.94 16.18 10.35
N GLY A 100 -12.11 15.40 11.43
CA GLY A 100 -13.24 14.48 11.59
C GLY A 100 -13.06 13.09 10.97
N PHE A 101 -11.87 12.75 10.49
CA PHE A 101 -11.51 11.38 10.10
C PHE A 101 -10.92 10.67 11.31
N ASP A 102 -11.39 9.46 11.66
CA ASP A 102 -10.93 8.73 12.85
C ASP A 102 -9.71 7.84 12.52
N PRO A 103 -8.46 8.24 12.87
CA PRO A 103 -7.29 7.40 12.63
C PRO A 103 -7.10 6.31 13.70
N GLY A 104 -7.95 6.27 14.73
CA GLY A 104 -7.71 5.54 15.98
C GLY A 104 -6.80 6.33 16.94
N PRO A 105 -6.03 5.63 17.79
CA PRO A 105 -5.08 6.28 18.71
C PRO A 105 -4.00 7.09 17.97
N ILE A 106 -3.65 8.25 18.51
CA ILE A 106 -2.49 9.04 18.09
C ILE A 106 -1.25 8.46 18.79
N ASP A 107 -0.69 7.40 18.21
CA ASP A 107 0.39 6.60 18.78
C ASP A 107 1.69 6.60 17.94
N GLY A 108 1.65 7.23 16.76
CA GLY A 108 2.75 7.26 15.80
C GLY A 108 2.88 5.99 14.97
N VAL A 109 1.88 5.11 15.00
CA VAL A 109 1.86 3.83 14.29
C VAL A 109 0.80 3.86 13.20
N ILE A 110 1.22 3.59 11.96
CA ILE A 110 0.29 3.49 10.84
C ILE A 110 -0.46 2.15 10.90
N GLY A 111 -1.59 2.14 11.62
CA GLY A 111 -2.49 1.00 11.73
C GLY A 111 -3.46 0.87 10.55
N SER A 112 -4.35 -0.13 10.60
CA SER A 112 -5.43 -0.27 9.62
C SER A 112 -6.43 0.89 9.69
N GLN A 113 -6.75 1.36 10.91
CA GLN A 113 -7.64 2.50 11.14
C GLN A 113 -7.02 3.79 10.58
N THR A 114 -5.75 4.08 10.89
CA THR A 114 -5.04 5.24 10.33
C THR A 114 -5.03 5.22 8.80
N ARG A 115 -4.73 4.07 8.17
CA ARG A 115 -4.80 3.95 6.70
C ARG A 115 -6.20 4.16 6.15
N GLN A 116 -7.24 3.76 6.88
CA GLN A 116 -8.62 3.99 6.48
C GLN A 116 -8.97 5.48 6.54
N ALA A 117 -8.63 6.16 7.64
CA ALA A 117 -8.81 7.61 7.78
C ALA A 117 -8.09 8.37 6.67
N ILE A 118 -6.85 7.98 6.34
CA ILE A 118 -6.11 8.57 5.21
C ILE A 118 -6.87 8.39 3.90
N LYS A 119 -7.43 7.20 3.62
CA LYS A 119 -8.23 6.98 2.40
C LYS A 119 -9.47 7.85 2.35
N GLU A 120 -10.15 8.01 3.47
CA GLU A 120 -11.37 8.82 3.57
C GLU A 120 -11.06 10.30 3.35
N PHE A 121 -9.98 10.80 3.95
CA PHE A 121 -9.46 12.14 3.69
C PHE A 121 -9.09 12.31 2.21
N GLN A 122 -8.27 11.41 1.64
CA GLN A 122 -7.85 11.46 0.25
C GLN A 122 -9.05 11.51 -0.71
N ARG A 123 -10.11 10.74 -0.45
CA ARG A 123 -11.35 10.82 -1.26
C ARG A 123 -12.00 12.20 -1.19
N THR A 124 -12.10 12.78 0.00
CA THR A 124 -12.71 14.10 0.23
C THR A 124 -11.89 15.18 -0.47
N ALA A 125 -10.57 15.10 -0.38
CA ALA A 125 -9.62 15.98 -1.06
C ALA A 125 -9.46 15.70 -2.57
N LYS A 126 -10.22 14.73 -3.14
CA LYS A 126 -10.13 14.29 -4.55
C LYS A 126 -8.74 13.82 -4.97
N LEU A 127 -7.97 13.29 -4.03
CA LEU A 127 -6.68 12.64 -4.25
C LEU A 127 -6.86 11.13 -4.51
N PRO A 128 -5.86 10.46 -5.10
CA PRO A 128 -5.84 9.00 -5.16
C PRO A 128 -5.93 8.39 -3.76
N ALA A 129 -7.01 7.66 -3.50
CA ALA A 129 -7.33 7.09 -2.18
C ALA A 129 -6.57 5.79 -1.89
N ASP A 130 -5.23 5.84 -1.91
CA ASP A 130 -4.34 4.69 -1.69
C ASP A 130 -4.12 4.35 -0.21
N GLY A 131 -4.40 5.29 0.70
CA GLY A 131 -4.19 5.13 2.14
C GLY A 131 -2.74 5.13 2.57
N HIS A 132 -1.85 5.61 1.69
CA HIS A 132 -0.42 5.66 1.96
C HIS A 132 -0.06 6.95 2.70
N PRO A 133 0.55 6.87 3.89
CA PRO A 133 1.05 8.04 4.57
C PRO A 133 2.34 8.52 3.89
N SER A 134 2.43 9.81 3.58
CA SER A 134 3.60 10.39 2.93
C SER A 134 3.86 11.83 3.40
N PRO A 135 5.06 12.39 3.17
CA PRO A 135 5.32 13.81 3.44
C PRO A 135 4.34 14.74 2.72
N GLU A 136 3.99 14.41 1.47
CA GLU A 136 3.02 15.18 0.68
C GLU A 136 1.63 15.15 1.32
N LEU A 137 1.20 14.01 1.87
CA LEU A 137 -0.07 13.93 2.60
C LEU A 137 -0.06 14.87 3.81
N LEU A 138 1.04 14.90 4.56
CA LEU A 138 1.18 15.80 5.71
C LEU A 138 1.12 17.27 5.29
N GLU A 139 1.74 17.64 4.17
CA GLU A 139 1.63 19.00 3.62
C GLU A 139 0.21 19.37 3.22
N VAL A 140 -0.54 18.44 2.61
CA VAL A 140 -1.94 18.70 2.22
C VAL A 140 -2.83 18.85 3.44
N LEU A 141 -2.69 17.96 4.44
CA LEU A 141 -3.43 18.03 5.71
C LEU A 141 -3.17 19.33 6.48
N GLY A 142 -1.96 19.90 6.39
CA GLY A 142 -1.60 21.13 7.09
C GLY A 142 -2.00 22.43 6.40
N LYS A 143 -2.60 22.37 5.20
CA LYS A 143 -3.02 23.56 4.42
C LYS A 143 -4.50 23.93 4.63
N GLU A 144 -5.26 23.10 5.32
CA GLU A 144 -6.67 23.32 5.67
C GLU A 144 -6.81 23.79 7.12
#